data_AF-K0T737-F1
#
_entry.id   AF-K0T737-F1
#
_cell.length_a   1.000
_cell.length_b   1.000
_cell.length_c   1.000
_cell.angle_alpha   90.00
_cell.angle_beta   90.00
_cell.angle_gamma   90.00
#
_symmetry.space_group_name_H-M   'P 1'
#
loop_
_entity.id
_entity.type
_entity.pdbx_description
1 polymer ?
#
loop_
_entity_poly.entity_id
_entity_poly.type
_entity_poly.pdbx_seq_one_letter_code
_entity_poly.pdbx_strand_id
1 'polypeptide(L)'
;MTEEERLSMKSNAELKGLLRDKGWSQQGNKSVLVNRLLGKEKSAKKKVEWKKSRARELLQRLMYDDKSYVHNKTASEVYLTHEWFQDYPLGKFQVYFKDMKAAMEKHKRQVAMDNEAIERELARFPRNQMTNRGYPFWDTHEASRLLRRDVEAGTDQTMKPEQLRLTEDKYQEFPLSVFRNHLYQERRRQKELKMKMVQRNKIGKKKHLAEIEKNKTDWERAASNVEVTAVYEELVKMKLG
;
A
#
# COMPACT_ATOMS: atom_id res chain seq x y z
N MET A 1 -43.76 -16.92 -19.02
CA MET A 1 -43.58 -15.46 -18.99
C MET A 1 -42.68 -15.13 -17.82
N THR A 2 -41.50 -14.58 -18.09
CA THR A 2 -40.51 -14.22 -17.06
C THR A 2 -40.92 -12.95 -16.31
N GLU A 3 -40.37 -12.73 -15.12
CA GLU A 3 -40.64 -11.49 -14.35
C GLU A 3 -40.15 -10.24 -15.09
N GLU A 4 -39.08 -10.38 -15.88
CA GLU A 4 -38.56 -9.33 -16.76
C GLU A 4 -39.53 -8.98 -17.89
N GLU A 5 -40.14 -9.98 -18.53
CA GLU A 5 -41.20 -9.78 -19.53
C GLU A 5 -42.43 -9.11 -18.92
N ARG A 6 -42.85 -9.54 -17.72
CA ARG A 6 -43.98 -8.94 -16.98
C ARG A 6 -43.75 -7.46 -16.68
N LEU A 7 -42.57 -7.11 -16.19
CA LEU A 7 -42.20 -5.72 -15.90
C LEU A 7 -42.03 -4.89 -17.17
N SER A 8 -41.52 -5.49 -18.25
CA SER A 8 -41.38 -4.81 -19.55
C SER A 8 -42.72 -4.49 -20.22
N MET A 9 -43.80 -5.22 -19.89
CA MET A 9 -45.15 -4.92 -20.38
C MET A 9 -45.85 -3.78 -19.63
N LYS A 10 -45.44 -3.47 -18.39
CA LYS A 10 -46.04 -2.38 -17.59
C LYS A 10 -45.75 -1.00 -18.17
N SER A 11 -46.64 -0.04 -17.93
CA SER A 11 -46.42 1.36 -18.25
C SER A 11 -45.37 2.00 -17.32
N ASN A 12 -44.78 3.12 -17.76
CA ASN A 12 -43.86 3.88 -16.91
C ASN A 12 -44.52 4.37 -15.62
N ALA A 13 -45.82 4.66 -15.63
CA ALA A 13 -46.56 5.09 -14.45
C ALA A 13 -46.65 3.96 -13.40
N GLU A 14 -46.98 2.75 -13.85
CA GLU A 14 -47.03 1.56 -12.99
C GLU A 14 -45.65 1.20 -12.44
N LEU A 15 -44.60 1.25 -13.27
CA LEU A 15 -43.23 1.00 -12.82
C LEU A 15 -42.77 2.01 -11.77
N LYS A 16 -43.13 3.30 -11.93
CA LYS A 16 -42.86 4.33 -10.92
C LYS A 16 -43.67 4.15 -9.64
N GLY A 17 -44.91 3.65 -9.74
CA GLY A 17 -45.73 3.26 -8.58
C GLY A 17 -45.06 2.15 -7.78
N LEU A 18 -44.66 1.07 -8.43
CA LEU A 18 -43.95 -0.05 -7.80
C LEU A 18 -42.64 0.39 -7.12
N LEU A 19 -41.90 1.33 -7.72
CA LEU A 19 -40.69 1.90 -7.13
C LEU A 19 -41.00 2.80 -5.94
N ARG A 20 -42.11 3.55 -5.97
CA ARG A 20 -42.58 4.41 -4.88
C ARG A 20 -42.93 3.61 -3.64
N ASP A 21 -43.65 2.51 -3.80
CA ASP A 21 -44.07 1.65 -2.69
C ASP A 21 -42.87 0.98 -2.01
N LYS A 22 -41.77 0.78 -2.75
CA LYS A 22 -40.48 0.29 -2.23
C LYS A 22 -39.56 1.40 -1.68
N GLY A 23 -39.96 2.67 -1.76
CA GLY A 23 -39.14 3.81 -1.37
C GLY A 23 -37.92 4.06 -2.27
N TRP A 24 -37.94 3.57 -3.52
CA TRP A 24 -36.83 3.67 -4.47
C TRP A 24 -37.00 4.86 -5.44
N SER A 25 -35.89 5.28 -6.07
CA SER A 25 -35.90 6.39 -7.05
C SER A 25 -36.82 6.08 -8.24
N GLN A 26 -37.63 7.07 -8.64
CA GLN A 26 -38.55 7.01 -9.79
C GLN A 26 -37.94 7.61 -11.07
N GLN A 27 -36.67 8.01 -11.05
CA GLN A 27 -35.99 8.64 -12.19
C GLN A 27 -35.47 7.60 -13.20
N GLY A 28 -35.57 7.95 -14.48
CA GLY A 28 -35.07 7.13 -15.60
C GLY A 28 -36.14 6.80 -16.64
N ASN A 29 -35.70 6.16 -17.71
CA ASN A 29 -36.57 5.58 -18.74
C ASN A 29 -37.04 4.17 -18.33
N LYS A 30 -37.93 3.58 -19.14
CA LYS A 30 -38.56 2.28 -18.84
C LYS A 30 -37.57 1.18 -18.47
N SER A 31 -36.49 1.05 -19.23
CA SER A 31 -35.46 0.01 -19.00
C SER A 31 -34.71 0.22 -17.69
N VAL A 32 -34.44 1.46 -17.29
CA VAL A 32 -33.84 1.77 -15.99
C VAL A 32 -34.77 1.38 -14.84
N LEU A 33 -36.06 1.68 -14.94
CA LEU A 33 -37.04 1.32 -13.91
C LEU A 33 -37.18 -0.20 -13.76
N VAL A 34 -37.21 -0.94 -14.88
CA VAL A 34 -37.25 -2.41 -14.89
C VAL A 34 -35.97 -3.01 -14.29
N ASN A 35 -34.79 -2.53 -14.72
CA ASN A 35 -33.51 -3.00 -14.16
C ASN A 35 -33.39 -2.72 -12.66
N ARG A 36 -33.90 -1.58 -12.18
CA ARG A 36 -33.96 -1.26 -10.75
C ARG A 36 -34.86 -2.24 -10.00
N LEU A 37 -36.06 -2.54 -10.52
CA LEU A 37 -36.97 -3.52 -9.93
C LEU A 37 -36.42 -4.95 -9.91
N LEU A 38 -35.59 -5.31 -10.90
CA LEU A 38 -34.92 -6.61 -10.99
C LEU A 38 -33.60 -6.68 -10.18
N GLY A 39 -33.19 -5.60 -9.50
CA GLY A 39 -31.90 -5.55 -8.80
C GLY A 39 -30.67 -5.59 -9.72
N LYS A 40 -30.88 -5.44 -11.04
CA LYS A 40 -29.82 -5.39 -12.07
C LYS A 40 -29.22 -3.99 -12.24
N GLU A 41 -29.74 -3.00 -11.51
CA GLU A 41 -29.18 -1.66 -11.52
C GLU A 41 -27.82 -1.64 -10.80
N LYS A 42 -26.76 -1.78 -11.58
CA LYS A 42 -25.42 -1.45 -11.11
C LYS A 42 -25.42 0.04 -10.83
N SER A 43 -25.33 0.43 -9.55
CA SER A 43 -24.98 1.80 -9.22
C SER A 43 -23.73 2.16 -10.03
N ALA A 44 -23.79 3.25 -10.80
CA ALA A 44 -22.60 3.73 -11.49
C ALA A 44 -21.55 3.99 -10.40
N LYS A 45 -20.59 3.06 -10.24
CA LYS A 45 -19.51 3.22 -9.25
C LYS A 45 -18.90 4.59 -9.51
N LYS A 46 -18.89 5.46 -8.50
CA LYS A 46 -18.21 6.75 -8.59
C LYS A 46 -16.78 6.46 -9.05
N LYS A 47 -16.42 6.93 -10.24
CA LYS A 47 -15.07 6.74 -10.78
C LYS A 47 -14.09 7.38 -9.79
N VAL A 48 -13.23 6.57 -9.21
CA VAL A 48 -12.16 7.07 -8.33
C VAL A 48 -11.24 7.92 -9.17
N GLU A 49 -10.81 9.06 -8.65
CA GLU A 49 -9.83 9.90 -9.33
C GLU A 49 -8.50 9.15 -9.44
N TRP A 50 -7.86 9.15 -10.61
CA TRP A 50 -6.60 8.45 -10.87
C TRP A 50 -5.54 8.68 -9.76
N LYS A 51 -5.41 9.93 -9.30
CA LYS A 51 -4.46 10.33 -8.24
C LYS A 51 -4.63 9.57 -6.93
N LYS A 52 -5.83 9.10 -6.63
CA LYS A 52 -6.21 8.38 -5.41
C LYS A 52 -6.54 6.91 -5.67
N SER A 53 -6.21 6.42 -6.88
CA SER A 53 -6.61 5.09 -7.32
C SER A 53 -5.61 4.02 -6.93
N ARG A 54 -6.14 2.82 -6.67
CA ARG A 54 -5.34 1.61 -6.50
C ARG A 54 -4.51 1.29 -7.74
N ALA A 55 -5.07 1.56 -8.92
CA ALA A 55 -4.42 1.43 -10.21
C ALA A 55 -3.11 2.24 -10.27
N ARG A 56 -3.16 3.53 -9.91
CA ARG A 56 -1.98 4.39 -9.87
C ARG A 56 -0.92 3.86 -8.91
N GLU A 57 -1.33 3.42 -7.73
CA GLU A 57 -0.41 2.91 -6.71
C GLU A 57 0.25 1.59 -7.12
N LEU A 58 -0.51 0.67 -7.72
CA LEU A 58 0.02 -0.55 -8.31
C LEU A 58 1.03 -0.23 -9.42
N LEU A 59 0.67 0.66 -10.35
CA LEU A 59 1.58 1.07 -11.41
C LEU A 59 2.86 1.67 -10.86
N GLN A 60 2.75 2.55 -9.86
CA GLN A 60 3.89 3.15 -9.20
C GLN A 60 4.78 2.08 -8.55
N ARG A 61 4.19 1.09 -7.86
CA ARG A 61 4.93 0.01 -7.21
C ARG A 61 5.67 -0.88 -8.20
N LEU A 62 5.05 -1.18 -9.35
CA LEU A 62 5.68 -1.90 -10.46
C LEU A 62 6.87 -1.10 -11.02
N MET A 63 6.70 0.21 -11.27
CA MET A 63 7.77 1.05 -11.82
C MET A 63 8.93 1.30 -10.84
N TYR A 64 8.70 1.21 -9.54
CA TYR A 64 9.76 1.29 -8.53
C TYR A 64 10.66 0.05 -8.51
N ASP A 65 10.16 -1.09 -8.97
CA ASP A 65 10.96 -2.30 -9.05
C ASP A 65 11.63 -2.36 -10.44
N ASP A 66 12.95 -2.18 -10.46
CA ASP A 66 13.74 -2.23 -11.69
C ASP A 66 13.68 -3.58 -12.40
N LYS A 67 13.33 -4.65 -11.67
CA LYS A 67 13.19 -6.01 -12.22
C LYS A 67 11.77 -6.31 -12.70
N SER A 68 10.82 -5.41 -12.49
CA SER A 68 9.44 -5.65 -12.92
C SER A 68 9.35 -5.65 -14.44
N TYR A 69 8.59 -6.60 -14.98
CA TYR A 69 8.31 -6.68 -16.43
C TYR A 69 7.61 -5.44 -16.99
N VAL A 70 7.14 -4.50 -16.15
CA VAL A 70 6.43 -3.29 -16.59
C VAL A 70 7.33 -2.41 -17.47
N HIS A 71 8.64 -2.47 -17.26
CA HIS A 71 9.61 -1.66 -18.01
C HIS A 71 9.74 -2.11 -19.48
N ASN A 72 9.46 -3.39 -19.75
CA ASN A 72 9.54 -4.01 -21.07
C ASN A 72 8.19 -4.04 -21.81
N LYS A 73 7.12 -3.51 -21.21
CA LYS A 73 5.77 -3.52 -21.78
C LYS A 73 5.33 -2.12 -22.20
N THR A 74 4.55 -2.07 -23.27
CA THR A 74 3.84 -0.87 -23.70
C THR A 74 2.67 -0.55 -22.75
N ALA A 75 2.21 0.70 -22.76
CA ALA A 75 1.07 1.11 -21.95
C ALA A 75 -0.20 0.28 -22.25
N SER A 76 -0.41 -0.12 -23.50
CA SER A 76 -1.55 -0.95 -23.90
C SER A 76 -1.47 -2.37 -23.34
N GLU A 77 -0.27 -2.97 -23.34
CA GLU A 77 -0.08 -4.30 -22.74
C GLU A 77 -0.28 -4.26 -21.23
N VAL A 78 0.30 -3.26 -20.55
CA VAL A 78 0.10 -3.08 -19.11
C VAL A 78 -1.38 -2.86 -18.79
N TYR A 79 -2.10 -2.09 -19.60
CA TYR A 79 -3.54 -1.88 -19.42
C TYR A 79 -4.36 -3.18 -19.41
N LEU A 80 -4.03 -4.12 -20.30
CA LEU A 80 -4.76 -5.38 -20.42
C LEU A 80 -4.49 -6.36 -19.28
N THR A 81 -3.37 -6.19 -18.58
CA THR A 81 -2.90 -7.17 -17.58
C THR A 81 -3.65 -7.11 -16.24
N HIS A 82 -4.35 -6.02 -15.92
CA HIS A 82 -5.02 -5.89 -14.62
C HIS A 82 -6.31 -5.08 -14.69
N GLU A 83 -7.37 -5.58 -14.06
CA GLU A 83 -8.71 -4.95 -14.04
C GLU A 83 -8.68 -3.51 -13.52
N TRP A 84 -7.87 -3.23 -12.49
CA TRP A 84 -7.73 -1.88 -11.93
C TRP A 84 -7.28 -0.83 -12.96
N PHE A 85 -6.50 -1.19 -13.98
CA PHE A 85 -6.14 -0.26 -15.04
C PHE A 85 -7.32 0.00 -15.99
N GLN A 86 -8.18 -1.01 -16.18
CA GLN A 86 -9.33 -0.99 -17.07
C GLN A 86 -10.51 -0.17 -16.54
N ASP A 87 -10.47 0.23 -15.26
CA ASP A 87 -11.40 1.22 -14.69
C ASP A 87 -11.30 2.61 -15.36
N TYR A 88 -10.20 2.86 -16.10
CA TYR A 88 -9.93 4.11 -16.80
C TYR A 88 -9.95 3.89 -18.31
N PRO A 89 -10.39 4.86 -19.12
CA PRO A 89 -10.29 4.73 -20.58
C PRO A 89 -8.82 4.57 -21.02
N LEU A 90 -8.56 3.65 -21.96
CA LEU A 90 -7.21 3.33 -22.45
C LEU A 90 -6.40 4.58 -22.83
N GLY A 91 -6.99 5.52 -23.59
CA GLY A 91 -6.29 6.74 -23.99
C GLY A 91 -5.83 7.60 -22.80
N LYS A 92 -6.61 7.64 -21.70
CA LYS A 92 -6.18 8.33 -20.47
C LYS A 92 -5.10 7.54 -19.75
N PHE A 93 -5.23 6.21 -19.69
CA PHE A 93 -4.23 5.36 -19.06
C PHE A 93 -2.86 5.48 -19.74
N GLN A 94 -2.81 5.55 -21.07
CA GLN A 94 -1.57 5.75 -21.82
C GLN A 94 -0.84 7.05 -21.42
N VAL A 95 -1.58 8.14 -21.24
CA VAL A 95 -1.03 9.41 -20.73
C VAL A 95 -0.49 9.21 -19.31
N TYR A 96 -1.28 8.62 -18.41
CA TYR A 96 -0.85 8.36 -17.03
C TYR A 96 0.39 7.48 -16.94
N PHE A 97 0.50 6.48 -17.80
CA PHE A 97 1.65 5.59 -17.86
C PHE A 97 2.91 6.35 -18.27
N LYS A 98 2.83 7.16 -19.33
CA LYS A 98 3.94 7.99 -19.82
C LYS A 98 4.40 8.99 -18.74
N ASP A 99 3.45 9.70 -18.14
CA ASP A 99 3.73 10.69 -17.10
C ASP A 99 4.36 10.04 -15.87
N MET A 100 3.85 8.87 -15.46
CA MET A 100 4.42 8.13 -14.33
C MET A 100 5.86 7.70 -14.63
N LYS A 101 6.14 7.17 -15.83
CA LYS A 101 7.49 6.77 -16.24
C LYS A 101 8.47 7.95 -16.18
N ALA A 102 8.08 9.11 -16.73
CA ALA A 102 8.90 10.31 -16.69
C ALA A 102 9.13 10.83 -15.25
N ALA A 103 8.09 10.83 -14.42
CA ALA A 103 8.19 11.23 -13.03
C ALA A 103 9.11 10.30 -12.21
N MET A 104 9.05 8.99 -12.49
CA MET A 104 9.89 7.98 -11.84
C MET A 104 11.37 8.15 -12.19
N GLU A 105 11.69 8.39 -13.46
CA GLU A 105 13.08 8.68 -13.87
C GLU A 105 13.63 9.93 -13.20
N LYS A 106 12.84 11.01 -13.12
CA LYS A 106 13.23 12.21 -12.39
C LYS A 106 13.45 11.92 -10.90
N HIS A 107 12.56 11.16 -10.27
CA HIS A 107 12.65 10.81 -8.86
C HIS A 107 13.90 9.95 -8.57
N LYS A 108 14.21 8.96 -9.42
CA LYS A 108 15.42 8.13 -9.27
C LYS A 108 16.69 8.97 -9.30
N ARG A 109 16.80 9.92 -10.24
CA ARG A 109 17.94 10.85 -10.31
C ARG A 109 18.06 11.70 -9.04
N GLN A 110 16.94 12.24 -8.54
CA GLN A 110 16.96 13.03 -7.31
C GLN A 110 17.41 12.19 -6.11
N VAL A 111 16.86 10.98 -5.96
CA VAL A 111 17.25 10.07 -4.87
C VAL A 111 18.74 9.72 -4.94
N ALA A 112 19.27 9.48 -6.14
CA ALA A 112 20.70 9.21 -6.31
C ALA A 112 21.55 10.41 -5.86
N MET A 113 21.20 11.62 -6.29
CA MET A 113 21.90 12.84 -5.88
C MET A 113 21.82 13.10 -4.38
N ASP A 114 20.64 12.92 -3.78
CA ASP A 114 20.43 13.13 -2.34
C ASP A 114 21.23 12.11 -1.52
N ASN A 115 21.21 10.83 -1.93
CA ASN A 115 21.99 9.79 -1.26
C ASN A 115 23.49 10.09 -1.33
N GLU A 116 24.00 10.50 -2.49
CA GLU A 116 25.40 10.85 -2.66
C GLU A 116 25.80 12.05 -1.77
N ALA A 117 24.92 13.05 -1.65
CA ALA A 117 25.13 14.18 -0.77
C ALA A 117 25.14 13.77 0.72
N ILE A 118 24.21 12.89 1.13
CA ILE A 118 24.16 12.34 2.49
C ILE A 118 25.41 11.52 2.79
N GLU A 119 25.85 10.65 1.88
CA GLU A 119 27.05 9.83 2.05
C GLU A 119 28.30 10.69 2.19
N ARG A 120 28.44 11.74 1.36
CA ARG A 120 29.54 12.70 1.47
C ARG A 120 29.54 13.44 2.81
N GLU A 121 28.37 13.84 3.30
CA GLU A 121 28.23 14.53 4.58
C GLU A 121 28.56 13.60 5.76
N LEU A 122 28.06 12.36 5.74
CA LEU A 122 28.36 11.36 6.76
C LEU A 122 29.85 10.99 6.79
N ALA A 123 30.51 10.95 5.62
CA ALA A 123 31.95 10.72 5.53
C ALA A 123 32.76 11.90 6.08
N ARG A 124 32.30 13.14 5.87
CA ARG A 124 32.95 14.35 6.39
C ARG A 124 32.75 14.52 7.90
N PHE A 125 31.60 14.12 8.43
CA PHE A 125 31.24 14.26 9.83
C PHE A 125 30.85 12.89 10.43
N PRO A 126 31.81 11.97 10.60
CA PRO A 126 31.53 10.66 11.17
C PRO A 126 31.00 10.82 12.60
N ARG A 127 29.97 10.04 12.92
CA ARG A 127 29.42 10.02 14.28
C ARG A 127 30.41 9.33 15.22
N ASN A 128 30.73 9.98 16.34
CA ASN A 128 31.55 9.39 17.38
C ASN A 128 30.91 8.13 17.99
N GLN A 129 31.71 7.28 18.62
CA GLN A 129 31.21 6.10 19.33
C GLN A 129 30.47 6.47 20.63
N MET A 130 30.96 7.50 21.32
CA MET A 130 30.42 8.00 22.59
C MET A 130 29.80 9.39 22.41
N THR A 131 28.82 9.69 23.26
CA THR A 131 28.32 11.05 23.43
C THR A 131 29.37 11.91 24.13
N ASN A 132 29.23 13.25 24.04
CA ASN A 132 30.05 14.19 24.82
C ASN A 132 29.92 14.03 26.35
N ARG A 133 28.98 13.20 26.82
CA ARG A 133 28.75 12.89 28.23
C ARG A 133 29.36 11.55 28.67
N GLY A 134 30.12 10.89 27.79
CA GLY A 134 30.93 9.72 28.13
C GLY A 134 30.22 8.36 28.06
N TYR A 135 28.99 8.30 27.54
CA TYR A 135 28.24 7.05 27.34
C TYR A 135 27.82 6.86 25.87
N PRO A 136 27.53 5.62 25.41
CA PRO A 136 27.17 5.34 24.02
C PRO A 136 25.89 6.05 23.55
N PHE A 137 25.69 6.13 22.25
CA PHE A 137 24.44 6.65 21.68
C PHE A 137 23.29 5.64 21.81
N TRP A 138 22.23 6.01 22.53
CA TRP A 138 21.09 5.13 22.83
C TRP A 138 20.43 4.53 21.59
N ASP A 139 20.22 5.31 20.54
CA ASP A 139 19.49 4.90 19.33
C ASP A 139 20.16 3.77 18.54
N THR A 140 21.49 3.72 18.59
CA THR A 140 22.30 2.68 17.94
C THR A 140 22.74 1.58 18.90
N HIS A 141 22.59 1.78 20.22
CA HIS A 141 23.02 0.82 21.22
C HIS A 141 22.02 -0.32 21.42
N GLU A 142 22.52 -1.51 21.76
CA GLU A 142 21.70 -2.71 21.97
C GLU A 142 20.64 -2.53 23.08
N ALA A 143 20.98 -1.77 24.12
CA ALA A 143 20.09 -1.40 25.23
C ALA A 143 18.73 -0.86 24.76
N SER A 144 18.67 -0.11 23.67
CA SER A 144 17.41 0.43 23.13
C SER A 144 16.47 -0.68 22.62
N ARG A 145 17.03 -1.71 21.99
CA ARG A 145 16.25 -2.86 21.49
C ARG A 145 15.79 -3.75 22.64
N LEU A 146 16.65 -3.98 23.62
CA LEU A 146 16.31 -4.77 24.81
C LEU A 146 15.20 -4.08 25.62
N LEU A 147 15.34 -2.77 25.88
CA LEU A 147 14.36 -2.04 26.69
C LEU A 147 12.98 -2.04 26.04
N ARG A 148 12.92 -1.96 24.71
CA ARG A 148 11.66 -2.08 23.97
C ARG A 148 10.98 -3.42 24.25
N ARG A 149 11.73 -4.53 24.21
CA ARG A 149 11.18 -5.88 24.48
C ARG A 149 10.71 -6.00 25.93
N ASP A 150 11.48 -5.49 26.88
CA ASP A 150 11.12 -5.57 28.31
C ASP A 150 9.85 -4.78 28.62
N VAL A 151 9.68 -3.60 28.01
CA VAL A 151 8.45 -2.81 28.15
C VAL A 151 7.28 -3.46 27.40
N GLU A 152 7.51 -4.08 26.24
CA GLU A 152 6.48 -4.83 25.51
C GLU A 152 6.01 -6.07 26.30
N ALA A 153 6.93 -6.74 26.99
CA ALA A 153 6.65 -7.89 27.86
C ALA A 153 6.08 -7.51 29.24
N GLY A 154 6.13 -6.22 29.61
CA GLY A 154 5.67 -5.71 30.90
C GLY A 154 6.63 -5.97 32.07
N THR A 155 7.85 -6.44 31.81
CA THR A 155 8.90 -6.67 32.83
C THR A 155 9.23 -5.39 33.58
N ASP A 156 9.13 -4.24 32.92
CA ASP A 156 9.37 -2.94 33.54
C ASP A 156 8.35 -2.57 34.62
N GLN A 157 7.20 -3.25 34.68
CA GLN A 157 6.15 -3.00 35.68
C GLN A 157 6.36 -3.81 36.97
N THR A 158 7.18 -4.85 36.93
CA THR A 158 7.41 -5.74 38.09
C THR A 158 8.49 -5.21 39.03
N MET A 159 9.34 -4.29 38.56
CA MET A 159 10.48 -3.79 39.34
C MET A 159 10.75 -2.30 39.09
N LYS A 160 11.51 -1.69 40.00
CA LYS A 160 11.92 -0.28 39.86
C LYS A 160 12.90 -0.12 38.70
N PRO A 161 12.95 1.05 38.04
CA PRO A 161 13.90 1.30 36.94
C PRO A 161 15.36 1.04 37.30
N GLU A 162 15.73 1.24 38.57
CA GLU A 162 17.08 0.96 39.06
C GLU A 162 17.38 -0.53 39.11
N GLN A 163 16.43 -1.35 39.54
CA GLN A 163 16.54 -2.81 39.54
C GLN A 163 16.58 -3.33 38.10
N LEU A 164 15.69 -2.83 37.24
CA LEU A 164 15.68 -3.18 35.82
C LEU A 164 17.01 -2.85 35.14
N ARG A 165 17.62 -1.71 35.46
CA ARG A 165 18.93 -1.36 34.90
C ARG A 165 20.02 -2.36 35.29
N LEU A 166 19.93 -2.96 36.47
CA LEU A 166 20.92 -3.92 36.98
C LEU A 166 20.72 -5.34 36.43
N THR A 167 19.61 -5.63 35.75
CA THR A 167 19.38 -6.98 35.20
C THR A 167 20.21 -7.28 33.95
N GLU A 168 20.75 -6.26 33.30
CA GLU A 168 21.45 -6.39 32.03
C GLU A 168 22.64 -5.44 31.94
N ASP A 169 23.81 -5.95 31.59
CA ASP A 169 25.05 -5.16 31.51
C ASP A 169 24.92 -3.99 30.53
N LYS A 170 24.21 -4.20 29.41
CA LYS A 170 23.95 -3.17 28.38
C LYS A 170 23.18 -1.96 28.92
N TYR A 171 22.33 -2.14 29.92
CA TYR A 171 21.64 -1.02 30.57
C TYR A 171 22.56 -0.26 31.52
N GLN A 172 23.53 -0.96 32.10
CA GLN A 172 24.47 -0.38 33.05
C GLN A 172 25.47 0.57 32.40
N GLU A 173 25.72 0.44 31.09
CA GLU A 173 26.50 1.38 30.28
C GLU A 173 25.91 2.81 30.23
N PHE A 174 24.66 2.98 30.68
CA PHE A 174 24.01 4.28 30.79
C PHE A 174 23.87 4.70 32.26
N PRO A 175 24.11 5.98 32.57
CA PRO A 175 23.78 6.54 33.88
C PRO A 175 22.30 6.31 34.22
N LEU A 176 22.01 6.06 35.49
CA LEU A 176 20.65 5.73 35.93
C LEU A 176 19.60 6.78 35.51
N SER A 177 19.95 8.06 35.54
CA SER A 177 19.07 9.15 35.09
C SER A 177 18.75 9.07 33.59
N VAL A 178 19.73 8.73 32.77
CA VAL A 178 19.60 8.58 31.31
C VAL A 178 18.74 7.35 30.99
N PHE A 179 19.04 6.21 31.64
CA PHE A 179 18.26 5.00 31.47
C PHE A 179 16.78 5.20 31.86
N ARG A 180 16.51 5.84 33.01
CA ARG A 180 15.14 6.19 33.45
C ARG A 180 14.40 7.01 32.41
N ASN A 181 15.06 8.00 31.81
CA ASN A 181 14.44 8.84 30.78
C ASN A 181 14.04 8.01 29.55
N HIS A 182 14.91 7.11 29.08
CA HIS A 182 14.60 6.24 27.96
C HIS A 182 13.49 5.24 28.27
N LEU A 183 13.45 4.68 29.49
CA LEU A 183 12.35 3.83 29.94
C LEU A 183 11.00 4.58 29.91
N TYR A 184 10.94 5.80 30.45
CA TYR A 184 9.71 6.60 30.42
C TYR A 184 9.32 7.04 29.01
N GLN A 185 10.29 7.32 28.13
CA GLN A 185 10.03 7.57 26.71
C GLN A 185 9.42 6.34 26.04
N GLU A 186 9.95 5.14 26.30
CA GLU A 186 9.45 3.89 25.70
C GLU A 186 8.05 3.54 26.23
N ARG A 187 7.80 3.65 27.54
CA ARG A 187 6.46 3.50 28.14
C ARG A 187 5.43 4.40 27.47
N ARG A 188 5.76 5.69 27.33
CA ARG A 188 4.89 6.66 26.65
C ARG A 188 4.68 6.28 25.20
N ARG A 189 5.76 5.93 24.48
CA ARG A 189 5.69 5.48 23.09
C ARG A 189 4.69 4.33 22.95
N GLN A 190 4.76 3.29 23.79
CA GLN A 190 3.87 2.13 23.74
C GLN A 190 2.42 2.42 24.12
N LYS A 191 2.20 3.22 25.17
CA LYS A 191 0.85 3.65 25.56
C LYS A 191 0.20 4.50 24.48
N GLU A 192 0.92 5.50 23.99
CA GLU A 192 0.45 6.40 22.95
C GLU A 192 0.34 5.69 21.60
N LEU A 193 1.10 4.62 21.36
CA LEU A 193 1.06 3.90 20.10
C LEU A 193 -0.39 3.43 19.79
N LYS A 194 -1.08 2.91 20.81
CA LYS A 194 -2.47 2.43 20.71
C LYS A 194 -3.50 3.55 20.44
N MET A 195 -3.25 4.75 20.95
CA MET A 195 -4.20 5.88 20.87
C MET A 195 -3.95 6.81 19.68
N LYS A 196 -2.73 6.82 19.13
CA LYS A 196 -2.36 7.73 18.05
C LYS A 196 -3.06 7.35 16.75
N MET A 197 -4.01 8.18 16.33
CA MET A 197 -4.69 8.10 15.02
C MET A 197 -3.68 7.96 13.86
N VAL A 198 -2.56 8.68 13.93
CA VAL A 198 -1.45 8.58 12.97
C VAL A 198 -0.95 7.13 12.83
N GLN A 199 -0.89 6.38 13.92
CA GLN A 199 -0.41 5.01 13.88
C GLN A 199 -1.48 4.02 13.43
N ARG A 200 -2.74 4.25 13.79
CA ARG A 200 -3.87 3.53 13.17
C ARG A 200 -3.86 3.73 11.65
N ASN A 201 -3.61 4.96 11.18
CA ASN A 201 -3.46 5.26 9.76
C ASN A 201 -2.22 4.57 9.17
N LYS A 202 -1.09 4.47 9.90
CA LYS A 202 0.08 3.70 9.48
C LYS A 202 -0.24 2.20 9.35
N ILE A 203 -1.02 1.63 10.27
CA ILE A 203 -1.47 0.23 10.20
C ILE A 203 -2.41 0.02 9.00
N GLY A 204 -3.37 0.92 8.81
CA GLY A 204 -4.25 0.91 7.63
C GLY A 204 -3.46 1.00 6.33
N LYS A 205 -2.49 1.93 6.27
CA LYS A 205 -1.55 2.05 5.15
C LYS A 205 -0.73 0.78 4.96
N LYS A 206 -0.26 0.11 6.02
CA LYS A 206 0.48 -1.16 5.92
C LYS A 206 -0.37 -2.27 5.31
N LYS A 207 -1.64 -2.40 5.74
CA LYS A 207 -2.58 -3.36 5.14
C LYS A 207 -2.82 -3.07 3.66
N HIS A 208 -3.04 -1.80 3.33
CA HIS A 208 -3.21 -1.35 1.96
C HIS A 208 -1.96 -1.63 1.10
N LEU A 209 -0.76 -1.32 1.60
CA LEU A 209 0.50 -1.66 0.92
C LEU A 209 0.68 -3.18 0.74
N ALA A 210 0.26 -3.99 1.71
CA ALA A 210 0.30 -5.45 1.57
C ALA A 210 -0.67 -5.96 0.48
N GLU A 211 -1.84 -5.33 0.36
CA GLU A 211 -2.77 -5.60 -0.76
C GLU A 211 -2.12 -5.22 -2.10
N ILE A 212 -1.48 -4.05 -2.21
CA ILE A 212 -0.75 -3.63 -3.42
C ILE A 212 0.38 -4.62 -3.74
N GLU A 213 1.16 -5.03 -2.74
CA GLU A 213 2.27 -5.97 -2.94
C GLU A 213 1.77 -7.33 -3.43
N LYS A 214 0.67 -7.83 -2.85
CA LYS A 214 0.03 -9.07 -3.32
C LYS A 214 -0.37 -8.96 -4.80
N ASN A 215 -1.02 -7.86 -5.19
CA ASN A 215 -1.42 -7.65 -6.58
C ASN A 215 -0.21 -7.53 -7.52
N LYS A 216 0.89 -6.91 -7.05
CA LYS A 216 2.15 -6.91 -7.79
C LYS A 216 2.69 -8.33 -7.99
N THR A 217 2.75 -9.15 -6.94
CA THR A 217 3.24 -10.54 -7.07
C THR A 217 2.37 -11.37 -7.99
N ASP A 218 1.04 -11.19 -7.93
CA ASP A 218 0.09 -11.86 -8.82
C ASP A 218 0.32 -11.41 -10.28
N TRP A 219 0.59 -10.12 -10.49
CA TRP A 219 0.93 -9.56 -11.79
C TRP A 219 2.22 -10.14 -12.37
N GLU A 220 3.29 -10.23 -11.57
CA GLU A 220 4.58 -10.77 -12.02
C GLU A 220 4.49 -12.25 -12.36
N ARG A 221 3.72 -13.02 -11.56
CA ARG A 221 3.43 -14.43 -11.86
C ARG A 221 2.66 -14.57 -13.18
N ALA A 222 1.63 -13.75 -13.40
CA ALA A 222 0.87 -13.77 -14.65
C ALA A 222 1.75 -13.41 -15.86
N ALA A 223 2.60 -12.39 -15.74
CA ALA A 223 3.54 -11.99 -16.78
C ALA A 223 4.56 -13.10 -17.10
N SER A 224 5.11 -13.76 -16.08
CA SER A 224 6.06 -14.86 -16.24
C SER A 224 5.43 -16.09 -16.89
N ASN A 225 4.19 -16.44 -16.53
CA ASN A 225 3.49 -17.58 -17.13
C ASN A 225 3.23 -17.39 -18.62
N VAL A 226 2.93 -16.16 -19.06
CA VAL A 226 2.71 -15.83 -20.48
C VAL A 226 4.01 -15.99 -21.29
N GLU A 227 5.16 -15.59 -20.75
CA GLU A 227 6.46 -15.80 -21.41
C GLU A 227 6.81 -17.29 -21.50
N VAL A 228 6.58 -18.08 -20.44
CA VAL A 228 6.83 -19.52 -20.45
C VAL A 228 5.96 -20.23 -21.50
N THR A 229 4.68 -19.86 -21.63
CA THR A 229 3.81 -20.41 -22.67
C THR A 229 4.26 -20.01 -24.08
N ALA A 230 4.67 -18.76 -24.30
CA ALA A 230 5.14 -18.30 -25.60
C ALA A 230 6.43 -19.01 -26.05
N VAL A 231 7.39 -19.20 -25.13
CA VAL A 231 8.64 -19.93 -25.39
C VAL A 231 8.35 -21.41 -25.68
N TYR A 232 7.42 -22.02 -24.94
CA TYR A 232 7.02 -23.41 -25.19
C TYR A 232 6.36 -23.57 -26.56
N GLU A 233 5.49 -22.65 -26.97
CA GLU A 233 4.85 -22.66 -28.29
C GLU A 233 5.85 -22.45 -29.44
N GLU A 234 6.87 -21.59 -29.27
CA GLU A 234 7.96 -21.45 -30.23
C GLU A 234 8.80 -22.73 -30.35
N LEU A 235 9.18 -23.34 -29.22
CA LEU A 235 9.93 -24.59 -29.21
C LEU A 235 9.14 -25.76 -29.84
N VAL A 236 7.83 -25.80 -29.64
CA VAL A 236 6.96 -26.80 -30.26
C VAL A 236 6.86 -26.58 -31.77
N LYS A 237 6.76 -25.33 -32.24
CA LYS A 237 6.80 -25.00 -33.67
C LYS A 237 8.15 -25.34 -34.32
N MET A 238 9.26 -25.11 -33.63
CA MET A 238 10.61 -25.47 -34.11
C MET A 238 10.88 -26.98 -34.14
N LYS A 239 10.12 -27.78 -33.37
CA LYS A 239 10.24 -29.25 -33.36
C LYS A 239 9.26 -29.96 -34.30
N LEU A 240 8.30 -29.24 -34.88
CA LEU A 240 7.26 -29.78 -35.76
C LEU A 240 7.31 -29.22 -37.19
N GLY A 241 8.26 -28.34 -37.49
CA GLY A 241 8.63 -27.90 -38.85
C GLY A 241 9.98 -28.47 -39.25
#